data_AF-A0A3D1RV17-F1
#
_entry.id   AF-A0A3D1RV17-F1
#
_cell.length_a   1.000
_cell.length_b   1.000
_cell.length_c   1.000
_cell.angle_alpha   90.00
_cell.angle_beta   90.00
_cell.angle_gamma   90.00
#
_symmetry.space_group_name_H-M   'P 1'
#
loop_
_entity.id
_entity.type
_entity.pdbx_description
1 polymer ?
#
loop_
_entity_poly.entity_id
_entity_poly.type
_entity_poly.pdbx_seq_one_letter_code
_entity_poly.pdbx_strand_id
1 'polypeptide(L)' 'QDDRHVVNRWSELAEQHGLDMVVCVAAAQRRGILDADEAKRNGKDGDNIAPGFRISGLGQLIEAGIQADRLLVFGD' A
#
# COMPACT_ATOMS: atom_id res chain seq x y z
N GLN A 1 -27.42 4.45 4.23
CA GLN A 1 -26.55 4.31 3.04
C GLN A 1 -25.16 4.24 3.60
N ASP A 2 -24.55 3.06 3.62
CA ASP A 2 -23.23 2.89 4.21
C ASP A 2 -22.20 3.69 3.41
N ASP A 3 -21.41 4.49 4.11
CA ASP A 3 -20.31 5.25 3.51
C ASP A 3 -19.40 4.32 2.71
N ARG A 4 -18.81 4.83 1.62
CA ARG A 4 -17.95 4.02 0.76
C ARG A 4 -16.76 3.52 1.57
N HIS A 5 -16.71 2.22 1.85
CA HIS A 5 -15.56 1.59 2.49
C HIS A 5 -14.37 1.51 1.52
N VAL A 6 -13.64 2.63 1.38
CA VAL A 6 -12.62 2.85 0.34
C VAL A 6 -11.52 1.78 0.35
N VAL A 7 -11.07 1.35 1.53
CA VAL A 7 -10.00 0.35 1.67
C VAL A 7 -10.41 -0.98 1.04
N ASN A 8 -11.54 -1.55 1.44
CA ASN A 8 -12.07 -2.80 0.88
C ASN A 8 -12.26 -2.73 -0.64
N ARG A 9 -12.75 -1.60 -1.18
CA ARG A 9 -12.90 -1.45 -2.63
C ARG A 9 -11.57 -1.48 -3.38
N TRP A 10 -10.51 -0.92 -2.79
CA TRP A 10 -9.17 -1.04 -3.38
C TRP A 10 -8.62 -2.47 -3.28
N SER A 11 -8.86 -3.17 -2.17
CA SER A 11 -8.50 -4.58 -2.03
C SER A 11 -9.23 -5.46 -3.08
N GLU A 12 -10.55 -5.28 -3.23
CA GLU A 12 -11.36 -5.97 -4.25
C GLU A 12 -10.87 -5.69 -5.67
N LEU A 13 -10.56 -4.42 -5.98
CA LEU A 13 -10.02 -4.03 -7.29
C LEU A 13 -8.66 -4.70 -7.55
N ALA A 14 -7.79 -4.74 -6.53
CA ALA A 14 -6.49 -5.36 -6.63
C ALA A 14 -6.58 -6.86 -6.88
N GLU A 15 -7.49 -7.54 -6.19
CA GLU A 15 -7.78 -8.96 -6.41
C GLU A 15 -8.34 -9.22 -7.82
N GLN A 16 -9.34 -8.44 -8.24
CA GLN A 16 -10.02 -8.61 -9.52
C GLN A 16 -9.08 -8.43 -10.72
N HIS A 17 -8.10 -7.54 -10.62
CA HIS A 17 -7.23 -7.16 -11.73
C HIS A 17 -5.76 -7.55 -11.53
N GLY A 18 -5.41 -8.21 -10.43
CA GLY A 18 -4.03 -8.57 -10.11
C GLY A 18 -3.11 -7.34 -9.96
N LEU A 19 -3.60 -6.26 -9.34
CA LEU A 19 -2.84 -5.03 -9.20
C LEU A 19 -1.81 -5.13 -8.06
N ASP A 20 -0.61 -4.61 -8.31
CA ASP A 20 0.42 -4.48 -7.28
C ASP A 20 0.21 -3.18 -6.46
N MET A 21 -0.48 -3.30 -5.33
CA MET A 21 -0.78 -2.16 -4.45
C MET A 21 0.35 -1.93 -3.43
N VAL A 22 1.23 -0.98 -3.72
CA VAL A 22 2.41 -0.70 -2.90
C VAL A 22 2.21 0.51 -1.98
N VAL A 23 2.53 0.33 -0.70
CA VAL A 23 2.57 1.41 0.31
C VAL A 23 4.02 1.72 0.67
N CYS A 24 4.40 3.00 0.62
CA CYS A 24 5.76 3.44 0.95
C CYS A 24 6.09 3.19 2.43
N VAL A 25 7.15 2.42 2.70
CA VAL A 25 7.60 2.01 4.05
C VAL A 25 7.83 3.20 4.99
N ALA A 26 8.54 4.23 4.52
CA ALA A 26 8.84 5.39 5.36
C ALA A 26 7.56 6.17 5.73
N ALA A 27 6.58 6.23 4.81
CA ALA A 27 5.32 6.90 5.04
C ALA A 27 4.36 6.08 5.92
N ALA A 28 4.36 4.75 5.75
CA ALA A 28 3.58 3.78 6.51
C ALA A 28 3.99 3.79 7.99
N GLN A 29 5.28 3.61 8.27
CA GLN A 29 5.80 3.57 9.64
C GLN A 29 5.51 4.87 10.41
N ARG A 30 5.68 6.05 9.79
CA ARG A 30 5.34 7.34 10.41
C ARG A 30 3.86 7.48 10.79
N ARG A 31 2.98 6.68 10.18
CA ARG A 31 1.53 6.69 10.40
C ARG A 31 1.02 5.44 11.11
N GLY A 32 1.92 4.55 11.55
CA GLY A 32 1.56 3.31 12.25
C GLY A 32 0.89 2.27 11.35
N ILE A 33 1.15 2.31 10.03
CA ILE A 33 0.77 1.23 9.12
C ILE A 33 1.92 0.23 9.03
N LEU A 34 1.64 -1.03 9.31
CA LEU A 34 2.61 -2.11 9.42
C LEU A 34 2.06 -3.35 8.74
N ASP A 35 2.92 -4.10 8.05
CA ASP A 35 2.72 -5.51 7.75
C ASP A 35 3.39 -6.36 8.84
N ALA A 36 3.25 -7.68 8.76
CA ALA A 36 3.79 -8.60 9.76
C ALA A 36 5.33 -8.50 9.90
N ASP A 37 6.05 -8.28 8.79
CA ASP A 37 7.51 -8.16 8.80
C ASP A 37 7.94 -6.87 9.50
N GLU A 38 7.28 -5.76 9.21
CA GLU A 38 7.53 -4.47 9.84
C GLU A 38 7.09 -4.46 11.30
N ALA A 39 5.98 -5.11 11.66
CA ALA A 39 5.58 -5.27 13.05
C ALA A 39 6.67 -5.99 13.86
N LYS A 40 7.18 -7.11 13.33
CA LYS A 40 8.27 -7.87 13.94
C LYS A 40 9.57 -7.06 14.05
N ARG A 41 9.97 -6.35 12.99
CA ARG A 41 11.19 -5.52 12.98
C ARG A 41 11.14 -4.38 13.99
N ASN A 42 9.96 -3.81 14.20
CA ASN A 42 9.77 -2.66 15.08
C ASN A 42 9.30 -3.04 16.49
N GLY A 43 9.26 -4.33 16.84
CA GLY A 43 8.85 -4.81 18.15
C GLY A 43 7.40 -4.44 18.49
N LYS A 44 6.49 -4.59 17.52
CA LYS A 44 5.05 -4.34 17.67
C LYS A 44 4.28 -5.65 17.71
N ASP A 45 3.22 -5.67 18.52
CA ASP A 45 2.40 -6.86 18.76
C ASP A 45 1.34 -7.11 17.68
N GLY A 46 1.28 -6.27 16.64
CA GLY A 46 0.32 -6.44 15.56
C GLY A 46 0.66 -5.63 14.32
N ASP A 47 0.06 -6.06 13.21
CA ASP A 47 0.05 -5.42 11.91
C ASP A 47 -1.38 -5.03 11.52
N ASN A 48 -1.53 -4.10 10.58
CA ASN A 48 -2.81 -3.51 10.21
C ASN A 48 -2.91 -3.16 8.72
N ILE A 49 -2.03 -3.72 7.90
CA ILE A 49 -2.10 -3.56 6.45
C ILE A 49 -3.33 -4.28 5.90
N ALA A 50 -4.03 -3.65 4.97
CA ALA A 50 -5.19 -4.27 4.33
C ALA A 50 -4.75 -5.38 3.34
N PRO A 51 -5.58 -6.42 3.14
CA PRO A 51 -5.33 -7.44 2.12
C PRO A 51 -5.13 -6.83 0.73
N GLY A 52 -4.22 -7.42 -0.06
CA GLY A 52 -3.88 -6.93 -1.39
C GLY A 52 -2.85 -5.80 -1.41
N PHE A 53 -2.49 -5.21 -0.26
CA PHE A 53 -1.43 -4.22 -0.15
C PHE A 53 -0.13 -4.85 0.38
N ARG A 54 1.00 -4.28 -0.02
CA ARG A 54 2.33 -4.60 0.54
C ARG A 54 3.12 -3.35 0.85
N ILE A 55 4.02 -3.43 1.84
CA ILE A 55 4.96 -2.34 2.14
C ILE A 55 6.23 -2.49 1.31
N SER A 56 6.72 -1.38 0.75
CA SER A 56 7.99 -1.38 0.02
C SER A 56 8.68 -0.01 0.03
N GLY A 57 9.93 0.02 -0.46
CA GLY A 57 10.73 1.23 -0.57
C GLY A 57 10.28 2.16 -1.71
N LEU A 58 10.68 3.43 -1.63
CA LEU A 58 10.39 4.46 -2.64
C LEU A 58 10.88 4.08 -4.05
N GLY A 59 11.91 3.23 -4.16
CA GLY A 59 12.40 2.71 -5.43
C GLY A 59 11.33 2.05 -6.30
N GLN A 60 10.28 1.47 -5.72
CA GLN A 60 9.17 0.88 -6.48
C GLN A 60 8.37 1.92 -7.26
N LEU A 61 8.22 3.14 -6.74
CA LEU A 61 7.58 4.23 -7.48
C LEU A 61 8.44 4.66 -8.68
N ILE A 62 9.75 4.72 -8.48
CA ILE A 62 10.71 5.09 -9.55
C ILE A 62 10.71 4.01 -10.63
N GLU A 63 10.75 2.73 -10.25
CA GLU A 63 10.68 1.61 -11.16
C GLU A 63 9.36 1.61 -11.95
N ALA A 64 8.22 1.78 -11.28
CA ALA A 64 6.93 1.89 -11.95
C ALA A 64 6.89 3.07 -12.95
N GLY A 65 7.49 4.21 -12.60
CA GLY A 65 7.60 5.36 -13.51
C GLY A 65 8.53 5.14 -14.70
N ILE A 66 9.50 4.22 -14.61
CA ILE A 66 10.37 3.82 -15.73
C ILE A 66 9.67 2.82 -16.64
N GLN A 67 8.96 1.84 -16.05
CA GLN A 67 8.33 0.74 -16.79
C GLN A 67 7.00 1.17 -17.45
N ALA A 68 6.26 2.10 -16.84
CA ALA A 68 4.98 2.54 -17.37
C ALA A 68 5.14 3.63 -18.42
N ASP A 69 4.26 3.61 -19.43
CA ASP A 69 4.19 4.68 -20.42
C ASP A 69 3.76 6.02 -19.82
N ARG A 70 2.98 5.99 -18.73
CA ARG A 70 2.37 7.17 -18.12
C ARG A 70 2.36 7.04 -16.60
N LEU A 71 2.61 8.16 -15.92
CA LEU A 71 2.46 8.30 -14.48
C LEU A 71 1.33 9.30 -14.20
N LEU A 72 0.25 8.83 -13.57
CA LEU A 72 -0.86 9.67 -13.12
C LEU A 72 -0.74 9.86 -11.60
N VAL A 73 -0.68 11.11 -11.16
CA VAL A 73 -0.57 11.47 -9.73
C VAL A 73 -1.88 12.09 -9.28
N PHE A 74 -2.41 11.58 -8.17
CA PHE A 74 -3.56 12.13 -7.47
C PHE A 74 -3.08 12.65 -6.11
N GLY A 75 -3.38 13.90 -5.79
CA GLY A 75 -2.95 14.59 -4.57
C GLY A 75 -3.46 16.03 -4.56
N ASP A 76 -3.02 16.80 -3.56
CA ASP A 76 -3.23 18.25 -3.46
C ASP A 76 -1.97 19.02 -3.91
#